data_AF-A0A1M5ESV3-F1
#
_entry.id   AF-A0A1M5ESV3-F1
#
_cell.length_a   1.000
_cell.length_b   1.000
_cell.length_c   1.000
_cell.angle_alpha   90.00
_cell.angle_beta   90.00
_cell.angle_gamma   90.00
#
_symmetry.space_group_name_H-M   'P 1'
#
loop_
_entity.id
_entity.type
_entity.pdbx_description
1 polymer ?
#
loop_
_entity_poly.entity_id
_entity_poly.type
_entity_poly.pdbx_seq_one_letter_code
_entity_poly.pdbx_strand_id
1 'polypeptide(L)'
;MKVINTIGLVSISLFTLFSCRKKDRVEKEQTYSFIIEKKIKNDTLVSSRSINRKTNTLEYDFVYNKKGTIIKATEYYKNGKVKTISTLDKEPYFYLDIGYYPDGKLEHEGSISYIKQTKYRIGWWIFYNKNGTVNSMVEFDNDGKGNEWVIQKKIVEAQKQNSSAKTVRLFNSK
;
A
#
# COMPACT_ATOMS: atom_id res chain seq x y z
N MET A 1 -21.07 65.57 -24.26
CA MET A 1 -20.11 65.28 -23.18
C MET A 1 -20.90 64.76 -21.98
N LYS A 2 -20.56 63.55 -21.46
CA LYS A 2 -21.21 62.72 -20.39
C LYS A 2 -22.60 62.18 -20.78
N VAL A 3 -22.88 60.90 -21.06
CA VAL A 3 -22.56 59.54 -20.52
C VAL A 3 -23.22 59.23 -19.16
N ILE A 4 -23.80 58.01 -19.12
CA ILE A 4 -24.29 57.16 -18.01
C ILE A 4 -25.83 57.29 -17.80
N ASN A 5 -26.73 56.37 -18.19
CA ASN A 5 -26.82 54.89 -18.15
C ASN A 5 -27.24 54.34 -16.78
N THR A 6 -28.47 53.84 -16.62
CA THR A 6 -28.80 52.89 -15.55
C THR A 6 -29.94 51.97 -15.97
N ILE A 7 -29.54 50.79 -16.43
CA ILE A 7 -30.38 49.63 -16.69
C ILE A 7 -30.82 49.07 -15.33
N GLY A 8 -32.13 49.10 -15.08
CA GLY A 8 -32.74 48.58 -13.86
C GLY A 8 -33.06 47.09 -13.97
N LEU A 9 -32.48 46.32 -13.04
CA LEU A 9 -32.89 45.00 -12.53
C LEU A 9 -33.20 43.90 -13.56
N VAL A 10 -32.18 43.11 -13.88
CA VAL A 10 -32.38 41.69 -14.26
C VAL A 10 -32.50 40.88 -12.97
N SER A 11 -33.72 40.45 -12.68
CA SER A 11 -34.02 39.52 -11.59
C SER A 11 -33.77 38.07 -12.03
N ILE A 12 -33.13 37.31 -11.16
CA ILE A 12 -33.31 35.87 -10.94
C ILE A 12 -32.99 34.95 -12.12
N SER A 13 -31.79 34.36 -12.08
CA SER A 13 -31.73 32.89 -12.05
C SER A 13 -30.50 32.47 -11.25
N LEU A 14 -30.80 32.06 -10.01
CA LEU A 14 -29.95 31.18 -9.21
C LEU A 14 -29.80 29.88 -10.01
N PHE A 15 -28.87 29.87 -10.98
CA PHE A 15 -28.42 28.63 -11.61
C PHE A 15 -27.76 27.82 -10.52
N THR A 16 -28.60 27.00 -9.88
CA THR A 16 -28.29 25.70 -9.33
C THR A 16 -26.83 25.37 -9.54
N LEU A 17 -26.02 25.59 -8.50
CA LEU A 17 -24.78 24.86 -8.31
C LEU A 17 -25.20 23.40 -8.22
N PHE A 18 -25.45 22.78 -9.38
CA PHE A 18 -25.38 21.35 -9.53
C PHE A 18 -23.96 21.03 -9.11
N SER A 19 -23.81 20.73 -7.81
CA SER A 19 -22.70 19.96 -7.29
C SER A 19 -22.72 18.68 -8.10
N CYS A 20 -22.09 18.72 -9.27
CA CYS A 20 -21.98 17.62 -10.17
C CYS A 20 -21.02 16.67 -9.48
N ARG A 21 -21.54 15.87 -8.56
CA ARG A 21 -20.79 14.77 -7.95
C ARG A 21 -20.37 13.88 -9.10
N LYS A 22 -19.10 13.99 -9.50
CA LYS A 22 -18.55 13.12 -10.55
C LYS A 22 -18.71 11.68 -10.06
N LYS A 23 -19.32 10.86 -10.92
CA LYS A 23 -19.62 9.46 -10.59
C LYS A 23 -18.33 8.67 -10.35
N ASP A 24 -18.44 7.64 -9.51
CA ASP A 24 -17.41 6.62 -9.37
C ASP A 24 -17.04 6.07 -10.75
N ARG A 25 -15.74 5.92 -11.02
CA ARG A 25 -15.24 5.50 -12.33
C ARG A 25 -13.96 4.69 -12.21
N VAL A 26 -13.65 4.00 -13.30
CA VAL A 26 -12.36 3.34 -13.50
C VAL A 26 -11.68 3.98 -14.70
N GLU A 27 -10.46 4.47 -14.49
CA GLU A 27 -9.60 4.98 -15.55
C GLU A 27 -8.52 3.92 -15.85
N LYS A 28 -8.15 3.79 -17.13
CA LYS A 28 -7.08 2.88 -17.55
C LYS A 28 -5.95 3.70 -18.16
N GLU A 29 -4.74 3.45 -17.71
CA GLU A 29 -3.52 4.03 -18.25
C GLU A 29 -2.61 2.89 -18.73
N GLN A 30 -1.96 3.09 -19.87
CA GLN A 30 -1.06 2.09 -20.43
C GLN A 30 0.37 2.62 -20.45
N THR A 31 1.27 1.86 -19.85
CA THR A 31 2.72 2.10 -19.91
C THR A 31 3.39 1.05 -20.80
N TYR A 32 4.71 1.13 -20.95
CA TYR A 32 5.46 0.10 -21.66
C TYR A 32 5.20 -1.30 -21.09
N SER A 33 5.21 -1.44 -19.77
CA SER A 33 5.17 -2.74 -19.07
C SER A 33 3.80 -3.11 -18.52
N PHE A 34 2.95 -2.13 -18.21
CA PHE A 34 1.72 -2.33 -17.43
C PHE A 34 0.48 -1.70 -18.05
N ILE A 35 -0.67 -2.33 -17.83
CA ILE A 35 -1.98 -1.68 -17.82
C ILE A 35 -2.28 -1.34 -16.36
N ILE A 36 -2.54 -0.06 -16.08
CA ILE A 36 -2.85 0.44 -14.75
C ILE A 36 -4.34 0.79 -14.71
N GLU A 37 -5.11 0.07 -13.90
CA GLU A 37 -6.53 0.35 -13.65
C GLU A 37 -6.67 1.16 -12.36
N LYS A 38 -7.11 2.41 -12.45
CA LYS A 38 -7.30 3.34 -11.33
C LYS A 38 -8.78 3.42 -10.98
N LYS A 39 -9.13 3.08 -9.74
CA LYS A 39 -10.49 3.25 -9.22
C LYS A 39 -10.62 4.59 -8.52
N ILE A 40 -11.53 5.42 -9.01
CA ILE A 40 -11.76 6.77 -8.50
C ILE A 40 -13.17 6.83 -7.93
N LYS A 41 -13.27 7.31 -6.68
CA LYS A 41 -14.54 7.54 -5.99
C LYS A 41 -14.61 8.99 -5.53
N ASN A 42 -15.69 9.70 -5.88
CA ASN A 42 -15.84 11.12 -5.59
C ASN A 42 -14.56 11.94 -5.93
N ASP A 43 -14.04 11.74 -7.14
CA ASP A 43 -12.78 12.37 -7.62
C ASP A 43 -11.51 12.06 -6.80
N THR A 44 -11.56 11.10 -5.88
CA THR A 44 -10.41 10.63 -5.11
C THR A 44 -9.95 9.26 -5.61
N LEU A 45 -8.66 9.10 -5.88
CA LEU A 45 -8.06 7.79 -6.15
C LEU A 45 -8.13 6.93 -4.88
N VAL A 46 -8.83 5.80 -4.93
CA VAL A 46 -8.97 4.90 -3.77
C VAL A 46 -8.18 3.61 -3.91
N SER A 47 -7.96 3.16 -5.14
CA SER A 47 -7.12 1.99 -5.41
C SER A 47 -6.60 2.01 -6.84
N SER A 48 -5.51 1.29 -7.08
CA SER A 48 -5.00 1.03 -8.42
C SER A 48 -4.53 -0.41 -8.53
N ARG A 49 -4.56 -0.97 -9.74
CA ARG A 49 -4.06 -2.31 -10.06
C ARG A 49 -3.13 -2.23 -11.25
N SER A 50 -2.01 -2.96 -11.20
CA SER A 50 -1.04 -3.03 -12.29
C SER A 50 -1.00 -4.44 -12.87
N ILE A 51 -1.39 -4.56 -14.13
CA ILE A 51 -1.44 -5.82 -14.88
C ILE A 51 -0.29 -5.83 -15.88
N ASN A 52 0.58 -6.83 -15.82
CA ASN A 52 1.68 -6.99 -16.76
C ASN A 52 1.15 -7.22 -18.17
N ARG A 53 1.58 -6.41 -19.14
CA ARG A 53 1.09 -6.46 -20.53
C ARG A 53 1.48 -7.73 -21.28
N LYS A 54 2.66 -8.29 -20.96
CA LYS A 54 3.19 -9.47 -21.67
C LYS A 54 2.54 -10.75 -21.17
N THR A 55 2.34 -10.86 -19.87
CA THR A 55 1.82 -12.09 -19.24
C THR A 55 0.34 -12.02 -18.90
N ASN A 56 -0.27 -10.84 -18.98
CA ASN A 56 -1.64 -10.56 -18.54
C ASN A 56 -1.90 -11.00 -17.08
N THR A 57 -0.88 -10.90 -16.23
CA THR A 57 -0.96 -11.25 -14.80
C THR A 57 -1.03 -9.98 -13.96
N LEU A 58 -1.88 -9.98 -12.94
CA LEU A 58 -1.86 -8.96 -11.90
C LEU A 58 -0.53 -9.04 -11.15
N GLU A 59 0.21 -7.94 -11.07
CA GLU A 59 1.47 -7.89 -10.32
C GLU A 59 1.33 -7.08 -9.03
N TYR A 60 0.54 -6.00 -9.06
CA TYR A 60 0.40 -5.11 -7.91
C TYR A 60 -1.03 -4.63 -7.74
N ASP A 61 -1.49 -4.56 -6.48
CA ASP A 61 -2.66 -3.82 -6.03
C ASP A 61 -2.26 -2.79 -4.98
N PHE A 62 -2.76 -1.56 -5.11
CA PHE A 62 -2.54 -0.48 -4.16
C PHE A 62 -3.87 0.07 -3.64
N VAL A 63 -3.89 0.43 -2.36
CA VAL A 63 -4.99 1.14 -1.70
C VAL A 63 -4.45 2.45 -1.16
N TYR A 64 -5.21 3.53 -1.36
CA TYR A 64 -4.80 4.88 -0.98
C TYR A 64 -5.75 5.46 0.08
N ASN A 65 -5.20 6.27 0.98
CA ASN A 65 -6.01 7.15 1.82
C ASN A 65 -6.47 8.40 1.04
N LYS A 66 -7.28 9.26 1.67
CA LYS A 66 -7.77 10.50 1.05
C LYS A 66 -6.66 11.51 0.69
N LYS A 67 -5.49 11.42 1.31
CA LYS A 67 -4.32 12.26 0.99
C LYS A 67 -3.53 11.73 -0.21
N GLY A 68 -3.91 10.57 -0.76
CA GLY A 68 -3.17 9.88 -1.82
C GLY A 68 -1.97 9.07 -1.32
N THR A 69 -1.80 8.90 0.00
CA THR A 69 -0.77 8.01 0.56
C THR A 69 -1.19 6.56 0.35
N ILE A 70 -0.27 5.72 -0.12
CA ILE A 70 -0.47 4.28 -0.17
C ILE A 70 -0.59 3.77 1.26
N ILE A 71 -1.73 3.19 1.62
CA ILE A 71 -1.95 2.56 2.93
C ILE A 71 -1.80 1.05 2.89
N LYS A 72 -1.91 0.46 1.70
CA LYS A 72 -1.68 -0.97 1.46
C LYS A 72 -1.14 -1.18 0.06
N ALA A 73 -0.08 -1.96 -0.05
CA ALA A 73 0.41 -2.52 -1.31
C ALA A 73 0.34 -4.04 -1.22
N THR A 74 -0.05 -4.70 -2.30
CA THR A 74 -0.07 -6.16 -2.41
C THR A 74 0.62 -6.54 -3.70
N GLU A 75 1.67 -7.34 -3.60
CA GLU A 75 2.38 -7.92 -4.73
C GLU A 75 1.91 -9.36 -4.93
N TYR A 76 1.84 -9.80 -6.18
CA TYR A 76 1.38 -11.13 -6.54
C TYR A 76 2.45 -11.93 -7.28
N TYR A 77 2.48 -13.23 -7.04
CA TYR A 77 3.16 -14.18 -7.89
C TYR A 77 2.44 -14.31 -9.23
N LYS A 78 3.14 -14.83 -10.26
CA LYS A 78 2.55 -15.11 -11.58
C LYS A 78 1.34 -16.04 -11.54
N ASN A 79 1.24 -16.89 -10.51
CA ASN A 79 0.09 -17.78 -10.31
C ASN A 79 -1.12 -17.09 -9.63
N GLY A 80 -1.06 -15.76 -9.43
CA GLY A 80 -2.12 -14.96 -8.82
C GLY A 80 -2.17 -15.03 -7.29
N LYS A 81 -1.33 -15.83 -6.64
CA LYS A 81 -1.24 -15.84 -5.17
C LYS A 81 -0.49 -14.63 -4.66
N VAL A 82 -0.86 -14.17 -3.47
CA VAL A 82 -0.18 -13.08 -2.78
C VAL A 82 1.26 -13.48 -2.49
N LYS A 83 2.18 -12.58 -2.83
CA LYS A 83 3.61 -12.68 -2.54
C LYS A 83 3.97 -11.82 -1.33
N THR A 84 3.61 -10.54 -1.35
CA THR A 84 3.81 -9.63 -0.20
C THR A 84 2.60 -8.74 0.03
N ILE A 85 2.38 -8.36 1.29
CA ILE A 85 1.45 -7.32 1.70
C ILE A 85 2.23 -6.32 2.55
N SER A 86 2.29 -5.07 2.10
CA SER A 86 2.85 -3.96 2.88
C SER A 86 1.70 -3.07 3.35
N THR A 87 1.57 -2.84 4.65
CA THR A 87 0.51 -1.97 5.24
C THR A 87 1.16 -0.81 5.96
N LEU A 88 0.68 0.41 5.73
CA LEU A 88 1.23 1.61 6.35
C LEU A 88 1.03 1.52 7.86
N ASP A 89 2.14 1.55 8.59
CA ASP A 89 2.17 1.54 10.04
C ASP A 89 2.30 2.97 10.58
N LYS A 90 3.23 3.75 9.99
CA LYS A 90 3.45 5.15 10.37
C LYS A 90 3.74 6.03 9.14
N GLU A 91 3.00 7.13 9.00
CA GLU A 91 3.26 8.13 7.97
C GLU A 91 4.67 8.74 8.13
N PRO A 92 5.35 9.13 7.03
CA PRO A 92 4.89 9.00 5.64
C PRO A 92 5.24 7.67 4.95
N TYR A 93 6.27 6.95 5.41
CA TYR A 93 6.88 5.87 4.62
C TYR A 93 7.24 4.59 5.40
N PHE A 94 6.69 4.37 6.59
CA PHE A 94 6.96 3.18 7.39
C PHE A 94 5.81 2.18 7.30
N TYR A 95 6.11 0.96 6.88
CA TYR A 95 5.14 -0.09 6.63
C TYR A 95 5.52 -1.38 7.34
N LEU A 96 4.52 -2.11 7.81
CA LEU A 96 4.67 -3.53 8.11
C LEU A 96 4.58 -4.31 6.80
N ASP A 97 5.59 -5.13 6.50
CA ASP A 97 5.67 -5.98 5.33
C ASP A 97 5.56 -7.45 5.76
N ILE A 98 4.64 -8.18 5.12
CA ILE A 98 4.41 -9.60 5.36
C ILE A 98 4.51 -10.31 4.02
N GLY A 99 5.40 -11.29 3.92
CA GLY A 99 5.59 -12.08 2.72
C GLY A 99 5.26 -13.56 2.90
N TYR A 100 4.87 -14.18 1.79
CA TYR A 100 4.35 -15.53 1.75
C TYR A 100 5.06 -16.33 0.69
N TYR A 101 5.32 -17.61 0.98
CA TYR A 101 5.70 -18.59 -0.03
C TYR A 101 4.62 -18.79 -1.09
N PRO A 102 4.95 -19.36 -2.27
CA PRO A 102 3.95 -19.66 -3.30
C PRO A 102 2.86 -20.66 -2.88
N ASP A 103 3.04 -21.41 -1.79
CA ASP A 103 1.99 -22.26 -1.22
C ASP A 103 1.02 -21.48 -0.32
N GLY A 104 1.32 -20.21 0.00
CA GLY A 104 0.52 -19.31 0.83
C GLY A 104 0.97 -19.28 2.29
N LYS A 105 2.00 -20.04 2.68
CA LYS A 105 2.53 -20.00 4.05
C LYS A 105 3.39 -18.78 4.28
N LEU A 106 3.42 -18.31 5.52
CA LEU A 106 4.25 -17.19 5.93
C LEU A 106 5.73 -17.49 5.66
N GLU A 107 6.40 -16.56 5.00
CA GLU A 107 7.84 -16.62 4.70
C GLU A 107 8.60 -15.63 5.58
N HIS A 108 8.06 -14.42 5.75
CA HIS A 108 8.68 -13.38 6.56
C HIS A 108 7.69 -12.33 7.00
N GLU A 109 8.06 -11.61 8.06
CA GLU A 109 7.41 -10.38 8.47
C GLU A 109 8.43 -9.42 9.10
N GLY A 110 8.24 -8.12 8.91
CA GLY A 110 9.07 -7.09 9.50
C GLY A 110 8.71 -5.71 8.96
N SER A 111 9.44 -4.69 9.41
CA SER A 111 9.15 -3.31 9.00
C SER A 111 10.04 -2.89 7.82
N ILE A 112 9.45 -2.13 6.90
CA ILE A 112 10.15 -1.46 5.81
C ILE A 112 9.98 0.05 5.87
N SER A 113 10.97 0.76 5.35
CA SER A 113 10.88 2.15 4.93
C SER A 113 11.03 2.25 3.40
N TYR A 114 10.27 3.13 2.76
CA TYR A 114 10.49 3.44 1.35
C TYR A 114 11.44 4.63 1.18
N ILE A 115 12.53 4.42 0.42
CA ILE A 115 13.46 5.48 0.01
C ILE A 115 13.51 5.47 -1.51
N LYS A 116 13.10 6.57 -2.16
CA LYS A 116 13.03 6.70 -3.63
C LYS A 116 12.30 5.52 -4.31
N GLN A 117 11.16 5.08 -3.74
CA GLN A 117 10.34 3.94 -4.22
C GLN A 117 10.97 2.54 -4.06
N THR A 118 12.16 2.45 -3.47
CA THR A 118 12.78 1.17 -3.11
C THR A 118 12.45 0.83 -1.66
N LYS A 119 12.13 -0.45 -1.41
CA LYS A 119 11.89 -0.98 -0.06
C LYS A 119 13.23 -1.22 0.65
N TYR A 120 13.36 -0.75 1.88
CA TYR A 120 14.49 -1.02 2.76
C TYR A 120 13.98 -1.52 4.11
N ARG A 121 14.59 -2.57 4.63
CA ARG A 121 14.23 -3.18 5.91
C ARG A 121 14.75 -2.33 7.06
N ILE A 122 13.99 -2.32 8.14
CA ILE A 122 14.33 -1.69 9.41
C ILE A 122 13.85 -2.56 10.57
N GLY A 123 14.59 -2.50 11.67
CA GLY A 123 14.27 -3.21 12.90
C GLY A 123 14.26 -4.72 12.71
N TRP A 124 13.50 -5.41 13.57
CA TRP A 124 13.45 -6.85 13.58
C TRP A 124 12.59 -7.43 12.47
N TRP A 125 13.16 -8.43 11.80
CA TRP A 125 12.52 -9.28 10.82
C TRP A 125 12.52 -10.71 11.32
N ILE A 126 11.39 -11.40 11.14
CA ILE A 126 11.24 -12.82 11.45
C ILE A 126 11.12 -13.56 10.12
N PHE A 127 11.94 -14.58 9.94
CA PHE A 127 11.91 -15.46 8.77
C PHE A 127 11.44 -16.85 9.21
N TYR A 128 10.61 -17.46 8.37
CA TYR A 128 9.94 -18.72 8.65
C TYR A 128 10.38 -19.81 7.69
N ASN A 129 10.42 -21.05 8.15
CA ASN A 129 10.53 -22.21 7.28
C ASN A 129 9.16 -22.54 6.65
N LYS A 130 9.14 -23.32 5.55
CA LYS A 130 7.88 -23.79 4.92
C LYS A 130 6.98 -24.67 5.80
N ASN A 131 7.46 -25.14 6.94
CA ASN A 131 6.66 -25.86 7.94
C ASN A 131 6.04 -24.91 8.99
N GLY A 132 6.26 -23.59 8.87
CA GLY A 132 5.76 -22.56 9.77
C GLY A 132 6.62 -22.28 11.00
N THR A 133 7.73 -23.00 11.21
CA THR A 133 8.62 -22.70 12.35
C THR A 133 9.48 -21.47 12.06
N VAL A 134 9.80 -20.69 13.09
CA VAL A 134 10.80 -19.61 12.97
C VAL A 134 12.15 -20.23 12.56
N ASN A 135 12.74 -19.66 11.52
CA ASN A 135 14.08 -20.00 11.03
C ASN A 135 15.12 -19.07 11.65
N SER A 136 14.87 -17.76 11.59
CA SER A 136 15.78 -16.75 12.12
C SER A 136 15.05 -15.45 12.40
N MET A 137 15.68 -14.65 13.26
CA MET A 137 15.34 -13.26 13.48
C MET A 137 16.55 -12.42 13.10
N VAL A 138 16.36 -11.37 12.31
CA VAL A 138 17.44 -10.49 11.86
C VAL A 138 17.04 -9.05 12.10
N GLU A 139 17.90 -8.28 12.73
CA GLU A 139 17.71 -6.85 12.88
C GLU A 139 18.43 -6.12 11.75
N PHE A 140 17.70 -5.27 11.05
CA PHE A 140 18.20 -4.45 9.96
C PHE A 140 18.20 -2.98 10.34
N ASP A 141 19.11 -2.23 9.72
CA ASP A 141 19.07 -0.77 9.72
C ASP A 141 19.39 -0.24 8.32
N ASN A 142 19.04 1.01 8.08
CA ASN A 142 19.38 1.71 6.86
C ASN A 142 19.73 3.17 7.10
N ASP A 143 20.51 3.75 6.19
CA ASP A 143 21.00 5.12 6.32
C ASP A 143 20.03 6.20 5.80
N GLY A 144 18.82 5.83 5.39
CA GLY A 144 17.89 6.75 4.73
C GLY A 144 18.32 7.23 3.34
N LYS A 145 19.49 6.78 2.83
CA LYS A 145 20.07 7.18 1.53
C LYS A 145 20.14 6.02 0.54
N GLY A 146 19.73 4.84 0.98
CA GLY A 146 19.54 3.68 0.13
C GLY A 146 20.53 2.55 0.38
N ASN A 147 21.19 2.54 1.54
CA ASN A 147 22.01 1.44 2.01
C ASN A 147 21.34 0.75 3.19
N GLU A 148 21.34 -0.58 3.20
CA GLU A 148 20.80 -1.43 4.27
C GLU A 148 21.89 -2.37 4.77
N TRP A 149 21.95 -2.61 6.08
CA TRP A 149 22.85 -3.60 6.68
C TRP A 149 22.16 -4.38 7.80
N VAL A 150 22.75 -5.52 8.12
CA VAL A 150 22.36 -6.34 9.26
C VAL A 150 23.07 -5.80 10.51
N ILE A 151 22.30 -5.46 11.54
CA ILE A 151 22.85 -5.15 12.88
C ILE A 151 23.21 -6.46 13.58
N GLN A 152 22.25 -7.39 13.65
CA GLN A 152 22.44 -8.67 14.33
C GLN A 152 21.50 -9.74 13.80
N LYS A 153 21.86 -11.00 14.06
CA LYS A 153 21.09 -12.17 13.64
C LYS A 153 21.02 -13.20 14.76
N LYS A 154 19.82 -13.71 15.00
CA LYS A 154 19.55 -14.87 15.85
C LYS A 154 19.05 -16.02 14.97
N ILE A 155 19.78 -17.12 14.94
CA ILE A 155 19.30 -18.37 14.34
C ILE A 155 18.47 -19.08 15.40
N VAL A 156 17.27 -19.52 15.03
CA VAL A 156 16.40 -20.31 15.91
C VAL A 156 16.44 -21.73 15.40
N GLU A 157 17.10 -22.63 16.14
CA GLU A 157 16.95 -24.06 15.88
C GLU A 157 15.47 -24.41 16.00
N ALA A 158 14.95 -25.18 15.04
CA ALA A 158 13.52 -25.40 14.84
C ALA A 158 12.83 -25.97 16.09
N GLN A 159 12.37 -25.10 16.97
CA GLN A 159 11.45 -25.46 18.04
C GLN A 159 10.04 -25.39 17.46
N LYS A 160 9.35 -26.54 17.40
CA LYS A 160 7.91 -26.58 17.11
C LYS A 160 7.23 -25.63 18.07
N GLN A 161 6.51 -24.65 17.53
CA GLN A 161 5.76 -23.70 18.32
C GLN A 161 4.67 -24.48 19.07
N ASN A 162 4.76 -24.56 20.40
CA ASN A 162 3.59 -24.86 21.23
C ASN A 162 2.67 -23.65 21.11
N SER A 163 1.67 -23.75 20.25
CA SER A 163 0.68 -22.71 20.00
C SER A 163 -0.25 -22.53 21.21
N SER A 164 0.20 -21.82 22.25
CA SER A 164 -0.77 -21.09 23.08
C SER A 164 -1.07 -19.79 22.34
N ALA A 165 -2.10 -19.79 21.51
CA ALA A 165 -2.65 -18.58 20.92
C ALA A 165 -3.13 -17.64 22.05
N LYS A 166 -2.24 -16.78 22.54
CA LYS A 166 -2.67 -15.59 23.28
C LYS A 166 -2.96 -14.50 22.25
N THR A 167 -4.23 -14.28 22.01
CA THR A 167 -4.74 -13.08 21.34
C THR A 167 -4.20 -11.86 22.07
N VAL A 168 -3.19 -11.19 21.52
CA VAL A 168 -2.80 -9.86 21.98
C VAL A 168 -3.82 -8.89 21.40
N ARG A 169 -4.79 -8.46 22.23
CA ARG A 169 -5.66 -7.33 21.90
C ARG A 169 -4.84 -6.06 21.93
N LEU A 170 -4.35 -5.62 20.78
CA LEU A 170 -3.77 -4.28 20.61
C LEU A 170 -4.87 -3.27 20.32
N PHE A 171 -5.64 -2.84 21.31
CA PHE A 171 -6.33 -1.53 21.33
C PHE A 171 -6.91 -1.29 22.73
N ASN A 172 -6.31 -0.37 23.48
CA ASN A 172 -7.03 0.41 24.48
C ASN A 172 -7.20 1.81 23.89
N SER A 173 -8.42 2.12 23.44
CA SER A 173 -8.81 3.50 23.16
C SER A 173 -8.99 4.24 24.49
N LYS A 174 -8.29 5.35 24.65
CA LYS A 174 -8.76 6.47 25.48
C LYS A 174 -9.10 7.61 24.55
#